data_AF-A0AAE1AJY1-F1
#
_entry.id   AF-A0AAE1AJY1-F1
#
_cell.length_a   1.000
_cell.length_b   1.000
_cell.length_c   1.000
_cell.angle_alpha   90.00
_cell.angle_beta   90.00
_cell.angle_gamma   90.00
#
_symmetry.space_group_name_H-M   'P 1'
#
loop_
_entity.id
_entity.type
_entity.pdbx_description
1 polymer ?
#
loop_
_entity_poly.entity_id
_entity_poly.type
_entity_poly.pdbx_seq_one_letter_code
_entity_poly.pdbx_strand_id
1 'polypeptide(L)'
;MGSQMEKMECYPASKFYRDLQDYKKNFGSINGNFGLGNEHLHALTIRTKYKLRVHLGYVKSKGVYAHYSKFSIDVEGSKHTFKLGAFCVTAGDSLSRHNDRELTAFDRDNDTKPFRELCQRA
;
A
#
# COMPACT_ATOMS: atom_id res chain seq x y z
N MET A 1 -3.05 -35.72 -25.67
CA MET A 1 -1.98 -34.72 -25.57
C MET A 1 -2.28 -33.89 -24.33
N GLY A 2 -1.48 -34.06 -23.28
CA GLY A 2 -1.78 -33.59 -21.94
C GLY A 2 -1.81 -32.07 -21.84
N SER A 3 -2.88 -31.56 -21.23
CA SER A 3 -2.99 -30.20 -20.74
C SER A 3 -1.85 -29.93 -19.74
N GLN A 4 -0.90 -29.09 -20.14
CA GLN A 4 0.00 -28.46 -19.18
C GLN A 4 -0.85 -27.59 -18.27
N MET A 5 -1.05 -28.09 -17.06
CA MET A 5 -1.49 -27.30 -15.92
C MET A 5 -0.56 -26.11 -15.80
N GLU A 6 -1.12 -24.90 -15.89
CA GLU A 6 -0.45 -23.65 -15.59
C GLU A 6 0.30 -23.78 -14.27
N LYS A 7 1.64 -23.80 -14.34
CA LYS A 7 2.42 -23.37 -13.19
C LYS A 7 2.07 -21.90 -12.98
N MET A 8 1.29 -21.63 -11.94
CA MET A 8 1.23 -20.31 -11.34
C MET A 8 2.61 -20.05 -10.72
N GLU A 9 3.57 -19.67 -11.56
CA GLU A 9 4.87 -19.20 -11.09
C GLU A 9 4.58 -17.97 -10.23
N CYS A 10 4.87 -18.06 -8.93
CA CYS A 10 4.77 -16.92 -8.04
C CYS A 10 5.59 -15.79 -8.70
N TYR A 11 4.91 -14.67 -8.98
CA TYR A 11 5.51 -13.48 -9.59
C TYR A 11 6.84 -13.17 -8.90
N PRO A 12 7.87 -12.69 -9.62
CA PRO A 12 9.16 -12.39 -9.02
C PRO A 12 8.93 -11.57 -7.76
N ALA A 13 9.52 -12.01 -6.64
CA ALA A 13 9.38 -11.38 -5.33
C ALA A 13 9.56 -9.87 -5.50
N SER A 14 8.44 -9.15 -5.47
CA SER A 14 8.45 -7.71 -5.66
C SER A 14 9.35 -7.12 -4.58
N LYS A 15 10.07 -6.03 -4.88
CA LYS A 15 10.79 -5.26 -3.84
C LYS A 15 9.86 -4.78 -2.71
N PHE A 16 8.54 -4.89 -2.90
CA PHE A 16 7.47 -4.57 -1.96
C PHE A 16 6.71 -5.82 -1.43
N TYR A 17 7.10 -7.06 -1.75
CA TYR A 17 6.58 -8.25 -1.05
C TYR A 17 7.36 -8.42 0.26
N ARG A 18 6.85 -7.81 1.33
CA ARG A 18 7.55 -7.63 2.60
C ARG A 18 6.64 -7.89 3.79
N ASP A 19 7.27 -8.24 4.91
CA ASP A 19 6.55 -8.48 6.16
C ASP A 19 6.11 -7.16 6.80
N LEU A 20 5.27 -7.27 7.83
CA LEU A 20 4.77 -6.10 8.54
C LEU A 20 5.90 -5.29 9.20
N GLN A 21 6.99 -5.94 9.65
CA GLN A 21 8.10 -5.27 10.32
C GLN A 21 8.90 -4.38 9.37
N ASP A 22 9.12 -4.84 8.15
CA ASP A 22 9.68 -4.06 7.06
C ASP A 22 8.80 -2.86 6.73
N TYR A 23 7.47 -3.04 6.64
CA TYR A 23 6.53 -1.93 6.38
C TYR A 23 6.45 -0.90 7.50
N LYS A 24 6.78 -1.26 8.75
CA LYS A 24 6.89 -0.29 9.86
C LYS A 24 8.05 0.68 9.66
N LYS A 25 9.17 0.18 9.14
CA LYS A 25 10.44 0.89 8.98
C LYS A 25 10.65 1.35 7.53
N ASN A 26 11.71 2.13 7.31
CA ASN A 26 12.08 2.56 5.97
C ASN A 26 12.76 1.39 5.26
N PHE A 27 12.47 1.20 3.98
CA PHE A 27 13.15 0.21 3.16
C PHE A 27 13.39 0.72 1.74
N GLY A 28 14.34 0.10 1.04
CA GLY A 28 14.72 0.49 -0.31
C GLY A 28 15.69 1.67 -0.35
N SER A 29 15.65 2.46 -1.43
CA SER A 29 16.59 3.56 -1.67
C SER A 29 15.88 4.80 -2.19
N ILE A 30 16.20 5.96 -1.62
CA ILE A 30 15.61 7.25 -2.00
C ILE A 30 15.90 7.64 -3.47
N ASN A 31 16.98 7.10 -4.03
CA ASN A 31 17.35 7.29 -5.44
C ASN A 31 16.62 6.29 -6.38
N GLY A 32 15.71 5.48 -5.85
CA GLY A 32 14.93 4.50 -6.59
C GLY A 32 13.61 4.19 -5.90
N ASN A 33 13.30 2.90 -5.76
CA ASN A 33 12.10 2.46 -5.04
C ASN A 33 12.37 2.44 -3.54
N PHE A 34 11.55 3.17 -2.78
CA PHE A 34 11.60 3.15 -1.32
C PHE A 34 10.21 3.16 -0.71
N GLY A 35 10.11 2.61 0.50
CA GLY A 35 9.00 2.81 1.43
C GLY A 35 9.47 3.66 2.60
N LEU A 36 8.70 4.69 2.96
CA LEU A 36 9.02 5.62 4.06
C LEU A 36 8.79 4.99 5.44
N GLY A 37 8.14 3.84 5.53
CA GLY A 37 7.77 3.23 6.80
C GLY A 37 6.54 3.88 7.46
N ASN A 38 5.68 3.04 8.02
CA ASN A 38 4.41 3.47 8.59
C ASN A 38 4.59 4.24 9.90
N GLU A 39 5.63 3.96 10.69
CA GLU A 39 5.91 4.72 11.92
C GLU A 39 6.31 6.17 11.61
N HIS A 40 7.10 6.40 10.55
CA HIS A 40 7.42 7.75 10.09
C HIS A 40 6.20 8.45 9.49
N LEU A 41 5.39 7.76 8.68
CA LEU A 41 4.14 8.31 8.16
C LEU A 41 3.19 8.71 9.29
N HIS A 42 3.08 7.89 10.34
CA HIS A 42 2.29 8.22 11.53
C HIS A 42 2.83 9.48 12.22
N ALA A 43 4.14 9.51 12.50
CA ALA A 43 4.78 10.64 13.17
C ALA A 43 4.66 11.95 12.38
N LEU A 44 4.61 11.90 11.05
CA LEU A 44 4.31 13.05 10.20
C LEU A 44 2.83 13.44 10.34
N THR A 45 1.93 12.51 10.09
CA THR A 45 0.49 12.79 9.94
C THR A 45 -0.25 13.12 11.24
N ILE A 46 0.31 12.79 12.41
CA ILE A 46 -0.27 13.18 13.70
C ILE A 46 -0.04 14.65 14.06
N ARG A 47 1.01 15.28 13.52
CA ARG A 47 1.43 16.64 13.91
C ARG A 47 0.56 17.74 13.32
N THR A 48 0.05 17.53 12.11
CA THR A 48 -0.80 18.50 11.40
C THR A 48 -1.68 17.79 10.37
N LYS A 49 -2.62 18.53 9.77
CA LYS A 49 -3.49 18.01 8.73
C LYS A 49 -2.73 17.94 7.41
N TYR A 50 -2.41 16.72 6.96
CA TYR A 50 -1.81 16.47 5.65
C TYR A 50 -2.88 16.14 4.60
N LYS A 51 -2.58 16.47 3.34
CA LYS A 51 -3.34 16.05 2.16
C LYS A 51 -2.53 14.96 1.44
N LEU A 52 -3.21 14.01 0.82
CA LEU A 52 -2.56 12.99 -0.01
C LEU A 52 -2.73 13.32 -1.49
N ARG A 53 -1.62 13.25 -2.23
CA ARG A 53 -1.59 13.28 -3.69
C ARG A 53 -0.95 12.00 -4.20
N VAL A 54 -1.71 11.21 -4.95
CA VAL A 54 -1.19 10.03 -5.65
C VAL A 54 -0.94 10.44 -7.10
N HIS A 55 0.28 10.24 -7.59
CA HIS A 55 0.65 10.46 -8.99
C HIS A 55 0.77 9.11 -9.68
N LEU A 56 0.03 8.92 -10.77
CA LEU A 56 0.06 7.74 -11.61
C LEU A 56 0.43 8.16 -13.02
N GLY A 57 1.45 7.56 -13.61
CA GLY A 57 1.87 7.89 -14.96
C GLY A 57 2.58 6.73 -15.62
N TYR A 58 2.59 6.74 -16.96
CA TYR A 58 3.46 5.88 -17.73
C TYR A 58 4.79 6.60 -17.96
N VAL A 59 5.86 5.83 -18.19
CA VAL A 59 7.23 6.34 -18.42
C VAL A 59 7.29 7.44 -19.50
N LYS A 60 6.34 7.45 -20.45
CA LYS A 60 6.33 8.38 -21.60
C LYS A 60 5.10 9.30 -21.68
N SER A 61 4.22 9.35 -20.67
CA SER A 61 2.99 10.16 -20.73
C SER A 61 2.89 11.16 -19.58
N LYS A 62 2.08 12.22 -19.78
CA LYS A 62 1.63 13.06 -18.66
C LYS A 62 0.82 12.17 -17.71
N GLY A 63 1.20 12.15 -16.44
CA GLY A 63 0.49 11.38 -15.41
C GLY A 63 -0.82 12.03 -14.98
N VAL A 64 -1.69 11.21 -14.39
CA VAL A 64 -2.91 11.64 -13.70
C VAL A 64 -2.67 11.68 -12.19
N TYR A 65 -3.50 12.44 -11.49
CA TYR A 65 -3.39 12.57 -10.04
C TYR A 65 -4.73 12.32 -9.37
N ALA A 66 -4.68 11.66 -8.21
CA ALA A 66 -5.76 11.64 -7.22
C ALA A 66 -5.40 12.55 -6.05
N HIS A 67 -6.37 13.31 -5.56
CA HIS A 67 -6.22 14.16 -4.37
C HIS A 67 -7.23 13.77 -3.30
N TYR A 68 -6.76 13.69 -2.05
CA TYR A 68 -7.58 13.50 -0.86
C TYR A 68 -7.31 14.64 0.13
N SER A 69 -8.39 15.23 0.65
CA SER A 69 -8.31 16.45 1.49
C SER A 69 -7.72 16.22 2.89
N LYS A 70 -7.64 14.97 3.32
CA LYS A 70 -7.02 14.54 4.58
C LYS A 70 -6.31 13.22 4.35
N PHE A 71 -5.18 13.03 5.02
CA PHE A 71 -4.48 11.77 5.11
C PHE A 71 -3.84 11.62 6.49
N SER A 72 -4.07 10.47 7.10
CA SER A 72 -3.35 10.02 8.29
C SER A 72 -3.27 8.50 8.34
N ILE A 73 -2.27 8.00 9.04
CA ILE A 73 -2.15 6.58 9.40
C ILE A 73 -2.09 6.47 10.91
N ASP A 74 -2.80 5.52 11.49
CA ASP A 74 -2.78 5.31 12.94
C ASP A 74 -1.52 4.54 13.40
N VAL A 75 -1.34 4.44 14.71
CA VAL A 75 -0.27 3.65 15.33
C VAL A 75 -0.42 2.15 15.04
N GLU A 76 0.63 1.37 15.31
CA GLU A 76 0.61 -0.09 15.21
C GLU A 76 -0.47 -0.73 16.08
N GLY A 77 -0.77 -0.18 17.27
CA GLY A 77 -1.85 -0.66 18.14
C GLY A 77 -3.24 -0.61 17.48
N SER A 78 -3.42 0.26 16.49
CA SER A 78 -4.60 0.34 15.62
C SER A 78 -4.27 -0.18 14.21
N LYS A 79 -3.31 -1.11 14.13
CA LYS A 79 -2.88 -1.84 12.94
C LYS A 79 -2.59 -0.96 11.72
N HIS A 80 -2.03 0.23 11.97
CA HIS A 80 -1.71 1.21 10.93
C HIS A 80 -2.91 1.54 10.03
N THR A 81 -4.10 1.68 10.64
CA THR A 81 -5.34 2.00 9.93
C THR A 81 -5.19 3.31 9.15
N PHE A 82 -5.56 3.26 7.88
CA PHE A 82 -5.43 4.37 6.94
C PHE A 82 -6.69 5.22 6.89
N LYS A 83 -6.56 6.55 6.98
CA LYS A 83 -7.68 7.50 6.98
C LYS A 83 -7.54 8.51 5.86
N LEU A 84 -8.60 8.68 5.08
CA LEU A 84 -8.72 9.60 3.97
C LEU A 84 -9.81 10.65 4.22
N GLY A 85 -9.60 11.83 3.64
CA GLY A 85 -10.64 12.83 3.46
C GLY A 85 -11.34 12.72 2.10
N ALA A 86 -12.17 13.71 1.80
CA ALA A 86 -12.86 13.83 0.53
C ALA A 86 -11.90 13.79 -0.68
N PHE A 87 -12.26 12.98 -1.67
CA PHE A 87 -11.62 12.90 -2.98
C PHE A 87 -12.03 14.10 -3.87
N CYS A 88 -11.13 14.59 -4.73
CA CYS A 88 -11.37 15.84 -5.47
C CYS A 88 -10.92 15.85 -6.96
N VAL A 89 -10.01 15.00 -7.46
CA VAL A 89 -9.34 15.27 -8.76
C VAL A 89 -9.03 14.05 -9.65
N THR A 90 -9.25 14.25 -10.97
CA THR A 90 -8.93 13.54 -12.24
C THR A 90 -8.71 12.04 -12.33
N ALA A 91 -8.02 11.39 -11.39
CA ALA A 91 -7.86 9.94 -11.44
C ALA A 91 -9.12 9.27 -10.85
N GLY A 92 -9.48 8.06 -11.29
CA GLY A 92 -10.60 7.34 -10.67
C GLY A 92 -10.38 7.14 -9.17
N ASP A 93 -11.45 7.29 -8.37
CA ASP A 93 -11.37 7.11 -6.91
C ASP A 93 -11.27 5.62 -6.54
N SER A 94 -10.04 5.13 -6.49
CA SER A 94 -9.74 3.73 -6.17
C SER A 94 -9.30 3.52 -4.72
N LEU A 95 -8.97 4.58 -3.97
CA LEU A 95 -8.51 4.45 -2.58
C LEU A 95 -9.64 4.64 -1.55
N SER A 96 -10.76 5.29 -1.88
CA SER A 96 -11.83 5.50 -0.89
C SER A 96 -12.39 4.19 -0.31
N ARG A 97 -12.40 3.09 -1.08
CA ARG A 97 -12.78 1.75 -0.59
C ARG A 97 -11.82 1.17 0.47
N HIS A 98 -10.62 1.71 0.54
CA HIS A 98 -9.57 1.35 1.50
C HIS A 98 -9.51 2.32 2.69
N ASN A 99 -10.37 3.33 2.72
CA ASN A 99 -10.50 4.19 3.88
C ASN A 99 -10.96 3.37 5.10
N ASP A 100 -10.37 3.66 6.26
CA ASP A 100 -10.58 2.97 7.53
C ASP A 100 -10.27 1.46 7.46
N ARG A 101 -9.38 1.05 6.55
CA ARG A 101 -8.85 -0.32 6.49
C ARG A 101 -7.51 -0.43 7.19
N GLU A 102 -7.33 -1.58 7.83
CA GLU A 102 -6.10 -2.00 8.48
C GLU A 102 -5.06 -2.41 7.42
N LEU A 103 -3.78 -2.30 7.76
CA LEU A 103 -2.71 -2.74 6.86
C LEU A 103 -2.54 -4.26 6.93
N THR A 104 -2.52 -4.91 5.77
CA THR A 104 -2.20 -6.33 5.60
C THR A 104 -0.82 -6.50 4.96
N ALA A 105 -0.03 -7.43 5.50
CA ALA A 105 1.25 -7.87 4.94
C ALA A 105 1.25 -9.39 4.80
N PHE A 106 2.24 -9.98 4.12
CA PHE A 106 2.19 -11.42 3.81
C PHE A 106 2.18 -12.32 5.06
N ASP A 107 2.75 -11.83 6.17
CA ASP A 107 2.84 -12.51 7.46
C ASP A 107 1.70 -12.15 8.41
N ARG A 108 0.86 -11.16 8.04
CA ARG A 108 -0.15 -10.53 8.90
C ARG A 108 -1.40 -10.19 8.10
N ASP A 109 -2.38 -11.08 8.14
CA ASP A 109 -3.70 -10.87 7.53
C ASP A 109 -4.61 -10.03 8.42
N ASN A 110 -4.92 -8.82 7.96
CA ASN A 110 -5.88 -7.89 8.58
C ASN A 110 -6.97 -7.46 7.59
N ASP A 111 -7.10 -8.13 6.43
CA ASP A 111 -8.09 -7.74 5.44
C ASP A 111 -9.43 -8.47 5.65
N THR A 112 -10.45 -8.06 4.90
CA THR A 112 -11.80 -8.63 5.03
C THR A 112 -12.08 -9.73 4.02
N LYS A 113 -11.06 -10.20 3.30
CA LYS A 113 -11.20 -11.33 2.38
C LYS A 113 -10.90 -12.61 3.15
N PRO A 114 -11.65 -13.69 2.88
CA PRO A 114 -11.28 -14.99 3.41
C PRO A 114 -9.87 -15.33 2.93
N PHE A 115 -9.02 -15.77 3.87
CA PHE A 115 -7.63 -16.16 3.65
C PHE A 115 -7.53 -17.03 2.39
N ARG A 116 -6.98 -16.46 1.32
CA ARG A 116 -6.47 -17.21 0.18
C ARG A 116 -4.99 -17.31 0.43
N GLU A 117 -4.48 -18.52 0.64
CA GLU A 117 -3.04 -18.78 0.64
C GLU A 117 -2.43 -18.20 -0.63
N LEU A 118 -1.86 -16.98 -0.53
CA LEU A 118 -1.10 -16.37 -1.61
C LEU A 118 0.37 -16.64 -1.28
N CYS A 119 0.91 -17.70 -1.89
CA CYS A 119 2.33 -18.10 -1.88
C CYS A 119 3.05 -17.86 -0.53
N GLN A 120 2.65 -18.55 0.55
CA GLN A 120 3.51 -18.73 1.72
C GLN A 120 4.34 -20.01 1.55
N ARG A 121 5.49 -19.92 0.87
CA ARG A 121 6.66 -20.81 1.04
C ARG A 121 7.71 -20.54 -0.04
N ALA A 122 8.82 -19.97 0.38
CA ALA A 122 10.15 -20.32 -0.07
C ALA A 122 11.03 -20.45 1.18
#